data_AF-N8U600-F1
#
_entry.id   AF-N8U600-F1
#
_cell.length_a   1.000
_cell.length_b   1.000
_cell.length_c   1.000
_cell.angle_alpha   90.00
_cell.angle_beta   90.00
_cell.angle_gamma   90.00
#
_symmetry.space_group_name_H-M   'P 1'
#
loop_
_entity.id
_entity.type
_entity.pdbx_description
1 polymer ?
#
loop_
_entity_poly.entity_id
_entity_poly.type
_entity_poly.pdbx_seq_one_letter_code
_entity_poly.pdbx_strand_id
1 'polypeptide(L)'
;MFSVVPTAQEQLKFLKNIQLILQSGSFSSTYKFALLISLSRLSIEKGEDEGGTLILEYTDIAEKFIELYWKQAVPYTFHEDGQLIL
;
A
#
# COMPACT_ATOMS: atom_id res chain seq x y z
N MET A 1 1.08 -16.17 -28.51
CA MET A 1 0.87 -16.27 -27.06
C MET A 1 1.16 -14.89 -26.50
N PHE A 2 0.15 -14.13 -26.08
CA PHE A 2 0.38 -12.81 -25.49
C PHE A 2 1.04 -13.02 -24.14
N SER A 3 2.22 -12.41 -23.93
CA SER A 3 2.81 -12.32 -22.60
C SER A 3 1.84 -11.53 -21.73
N VAL A 4 1.32 -12.17 -20.68
CA VAL A 4 0.43 -11.53 -19.69
C VAL A 4 1.24 -10.57 -18.79
N VAL A 5 2.57 -10.66 -18.81
CA VAL A 5 3.48 -9.81 -18.03
C VAL A 5 3.50 -8.40 -18.62
N PRO A 6 3.07 -7.36 -17.88
CA PRO A 6 3.13 -5.98 -18.33
C PRO A 6 4.58 -5.50 -18.44
N THR A 7 4.86 -4.68 -19.45
CA THR A 7 6.15 -4.03 -19.65
C THR A 7 6.47 -3.06 -18.49
N ALA A 8 7.76 -2.75 -18.29
CA ALA A 8 8.19 -1.79 -17.28
C ALA A 8 7.49 -0.42 -17.42
N GLN A 9 7.25 0.03 -18.65
CA GLN A 9 6.53 1.28 -18.92
C GLN A 9 5.07 1.21 -18.49
N GLU A 10 4.40 0.07 -18.69
CA GLU A 10 3.02 -0.16 -18.25
C GLU A 10 2.93 -0.21 -16.72
N GLN A 11 3.90 -0.85 -16.06
CA GLN A 11 4.00 -0.89 -14.60
C GLN A 11 4.20 0.52 -14.02
N LEU A 12 5.12 1.31 -14.57
CA LEU A 12 5.33 2.71 -14.16
C LEU A 12 4.10 3.57 -14.41
N LYS A 13 3.39 3.36 -15.52
CA LYS A 13 2.14 4.07 -15.82
C LYS A 13 1.05 3.72 -14.80
N PHE A 14 0.93 2.45 -14.41
CA PHE A 14 0.01 2.01 -13.37
C PHE A 14 0.28 2.71 -12.03
N LEU A 15 1.54 2.71 -11.57
CA LEU A 15 1.93 3.37 -10.32
C LEU A 15 1.62 4.88 -10.34
N LYS A 16 1.88 5.56 -11.47
CA LYS A 16 1.53 6.98 -11.64
C LYS A 16 0.02 7.23 -11.55
N ASN A 17 -0.80 6.34 -12.11
CA ASN A 17 -2.26 6.47 -12.02
C ASN A 17 -2.76 6.30 -10.58
N ILE A 18 -2.20 5.35 -9.83
CA ILE A 18 -2.49 5.20 -8.39
C ILE A 18 -2.12 6.48 -7.65
N GLN A 19 -0.93 7.05 -7.91
CA GLN A 19 -0.50 8.30 -7.30
C GLN A 19 -1.45 9.47 -7.62
N LEU A 20 -1.93 9.58 -8.87
CA LEU A 20 -2.88 10.61 -9.28
C LEU A 20 -4.24 10.46 -8.56
N ILE A 21 -4.74 9.23 -8.43
CA ILE A 21 -5.97 8.95 -7.67
C ILE A 21 -5.81 9.37 -6.20
N LEU A 22 -4.67 9.04 -5.58
CA LEU A 22 -4.36 9.41 -4.20
C LEU A 22 -4.29 10.93 -4.00
N GLN A 23 -3.70 11.65 -4.95
CA GLN A 23 -3.57 13.11 -4.90
C GLN A 23 -4.88 13.85 -5.21
N SER A 24 -5.69 13.33 -6.13
CA SER A 24 -6.97 13.94 -6.53
C SER A 24 -8.09 13.74 -5.50
N GLY A 25 -8.02 12.66 -4.72
CA GLY A 25 -8.98 12.34 -3.67
C GLY A 25 -8.73 13.11 -2.37
N SER A 26 -8.92 14.42 -2.39
CA SER A 26 -8.89 15.23 -1.18
C SER A 26 -9.98 14.76 -0.18
N PHE A 27 -9.54 14.09 0.90
CA PHE A 27 -10.12 14.04 2.25
C PHE A 27 -11.30 13.14 2.70
N SER A 28 -11.97 12.29 1.91
CA SER A 28 -13.07 11.44 2.46
C SER A 28 -12.88 9.93 2.44
N SER A 29 -11.78 9.42 1.86
CA SER A 29 -11.57 7.97 1.64
C SER A 29 -10.17 7.50 2.01
N THR A 30 -9.60 8.03 3.11
CA THR A 30 -8.26 7.69 3.62
C THR A 30 -8.07 6.18 3.83
N TYR A 31 -9.12 5.46 4.26
CA TYR A 31 -9.08 4.00 4.38
C TYR A 31 -9.03 3.29 3.02
N LYS A 32 -9.78 3.74 2.00
CA LYS A 32 -9.74 3.12 0.65
C LYS A 32 -8.36 3.27 0.03
N PHE A 33 -7.71 4.40 0.30
CA PHE A 33 -6.33 4.64 -0.11
C PHE A 33 -5.34 3.78 0.64
N ALA A 34 -5.48 3.61 1.95
CA ALA A 34 -4.68 2.66 2.70
C ALA A 34 -4.81 1.24 2.14
N LEU A 35 -6.03 0.80 1.76
CA LEU A 35 -6.25 -0.49 1.11
C LEU A 35 -5.53 -0.61 -0.23
N LEU A 36 -5.66 0.39 -1.11
CA LEU A 36 -4.97 0.39 -2.41
C LEU A 36 -3.44 0.35 -2.26
N ILE A 37 -2.89 1.12 -1.32
CA ILE A 37 -1.46 1.12 -1.02
C ILE A 37 -1.04 -0.25 -0.46
N SER A 38 -1.85 -0.86 0.42
CA SER A 38 -1.59 -2.18 0.98
C SER A 38 -1.49 -3.25 -0.10
N LEU A 39 -2.47 -3.29 -1.01
CA LEU A 39 -2.45 -4.22 -2.14
C LEU A 39 -1.24 -3.99 -3.05
N SER A 40 -0.93 -2.73 -3.34
CA SER A 40 0.24 -2.38 -4.17
C SER A 40 1.55 -2.86 -3.54
N ARG A 41 1.71 -2.68 -2.22
CA ARG A 41 2.89 -3.15 -1.48
C ARG A 41 2.96 -4.67 -1.44
N LEU A 42 1.85 -5.35 -1.14
CA LEU A 42 1.80 -6.82 -1.09
C LEU A 42 2.11 -7.44 -2.46
N SER A 43 1.65 -6.83 -3.55
CA SER A 43 2.01 -7.26 -4.91
C SER A 43 3.51 -7.16 -5.20
N ILE A 44 4.20 -6.16 -4.62
CA ILE A 44 5.66 -6.01 -4.76
C ILE A 44 6.40 -6.95 -3.81
N GLU A 45 5.93 -7.10 -2.58
CA GLU A 45 6.60 -7.89 -1.54
C GLU A 45 6.46 -9.41 -1.75
N LYS A 46 5.31 -9.86 -2.26
CA LYS A 46 4.97 -11.29 -2.38
C LYS A 46 4.71 -11.75 -3.81
N GLY A 47 4.56 -10.83 -4.77
CA GLY A 47 4.30 -11.17 -6.16
C GLY A 47 5.55 -11.68 -6.87
N GLU A 48 5.32 -12.48 -7.90
CA GLU A 48 6.36 -12.92 -8.84
C GLU A 48 6.22 -12.11 -10.14
N ASP A 49 7.34 -11.68 -10.73
CA ASP A 49 7.37 -10.92 -11.99
C ASP A 49 7.01 -11.75 -13.24
N GLU A 50 6.45 -12.94 -13.02
CA GLU A 50 6.07 -13.91 -14.05
C GLU A 50 4.63 -13.70 -14.54
N GLY A 51 3.91 -12.69 -14.02
CA GLY A 51 2.54 -12.36 -14.42
C GLY A 51 1.51 -13.38 -13.95
N GLY A 52 1.89 -14.21 -12.98
CA GLY A 52 1.00 -15.16 -12.30
C GLY A 52 -0.02 -14.47 -11.41
N THR A 53 -1.02 -15.25 -10.97
CA THR A 53 -1.97 -14.77 -9.96
C THR A 53 -1.31 -14.82 -8.58
N LEU A 54 -1.31 -13.70 -7.86
CA LEU A 54 -0.92 -13.65 -6.46
C LEU A 54 -2.12 -13.96 -5.56
N ILE A 55 -2.02 -15.02 -4.77
CA ILE A 55 -3.02 -15.35 -3.74
C ILE A 55 -2.60 -14.68 -2.43
N LEU A 56 -3.51 -13.91 -1.84
CA LEU A 56 -3.32 -13.23 -0.55
C LEU A 56 -4.35 -13.71 0.44
N GLU A 57 -3.91 -14.00 1.66
CA GLU A 57 -4.83 -14.24 2.77
C GLU A 57 -5.42 -12.91 3.24
N TYR A 58 -6.62 -12.96 3.81
CA TYR A 58 -7.27 -11.77 4.33
C TYR A 58 -6.41 -11.08 5.42
N THR A 59 -5.70 -11.87 6.23
CA THR A 59 -4.80 -11.37 7.28
C THR A 59 -3.64 -10.57 6.72
N ASP A 60 -3.07 -10.94 5.57
CA ASP A 60 -1.99 -10.20 4.93
C ASP A 60 -2.41 -8.77 4.58
N ILE A 61 -3.63 -8.65 4.05
CA ILE A 61 -4.21 -7.36 3.67
C ILE A 61 -4.53 -6.56 4.94
N ALA A 62 -5.11 -7.20 5.95
CA ALA A 62 -5.49 -6.54 7.20
C ALA A 62 -4.27 -5.96 7.94
N GLU A 63 -3.19 -6.72 8.06
CA GLU A 63 -1.96 -6.27 8.73
C GLU A 63 -1.36 -5.05 8.02
N LYS A 64 -1.12 -5.16 6.70
CA LYS A 64 -0.55 -4.06 5.92
C LYS A 64 -1.42 -2.81 5.93
N PHE A 65 -2.74 -3.00 5.94
CA PHE A 65 -3.72 -1.91 6.01
C PHE A 65 -3.69 -1.20 7.36
N ILE A 66 -3.67 -1.96 8.46
CA ILE A 66 -3.67 -1.41 9.82
C ILE A 66 -2.40 -0.60 10.06
N GLU A 67 -1.24 -1.07 9.60
CA GLU A 67 0.03 -0.31 9.65
C GLU A 67 -0.06 1.06 8.97
N LEU A 68 -0.77 1.14 7.84
CA LEU A 68 -0.87 2.35 7.01
C LEU A 68 -1.94 3.33 7.49
N TYR A 69 -3.01 2.85 8.14
CA TYR A 69 -4.19 3.65 8.44
C TYR A 69 -4.43 3.89 9.94
N TRP A 70 -4.12 2.91 10.78
CA TRP A 70 -4.53 2.92 12.17
C TRP A 70 -3.45 3.51 13.08
N LYS A 71 -3.72 4.68 13.66
CA LYS A 71 -2.73 5.39 14.51
C LYS A 71 -2.25 4.60 15.73
N GLN A 72 -3.03 3.65 16.26
CA GLN A 72 -2.57 2.83 17.40
C GLN A 72 -1.58 1.73 16.99
N ALA A 73 -1.37 1.51 15.68
CA ALA A 73 -0.32 0.64 15.17
C ALA A 73 1.02 1.37 15.00
N VAL A 74 1.08 2.68 15.25
CA VAL A 74 2.33 3.45 15.18
C VAL A 74 3.22 3.03 16.35
N PRO A 75 4.50 2.66 16.10
CA PRO A 75 5.43 2.35 17.18
C PRO A 75 5.52 3.49 18.18
N TYR A 76 5.54 3.16 19.47
CA TYR A 76 5.72 4.16 20.51
C TYR A 76 7.15 4.73 20.43
N THR A 77 7.26 6.03 20.19
CA THR A 77 8.54 6.76 20.18
C THR A 77 8.76 7.42 21.54
N PHE A 78 9.75 6.96 22.30
CA PHE A 78 10.19 7.65 23.51
C PHE A 78 11.21 8.72 23.11
N HIS A 79 10.89 10.00 23.33
CA HIS A 79 11.87 11.09 23.23
C HIS A 79 12.46 11.31 24.64
N GLU A 80 13.80 11.25 24.77
CA GLU A 80 14.50 11.42 26.06
C GLU A 80 14.34 12.82 26.67
N ASP A 81 13.92 13.81 25.87
CA ASP A 81 13.45 15.10 26.37
C ASP A 81 11.98 14.98 26.78
N GLY A 82 11.72 14.75 28.07
CA GLY A 82 10.42 14.40 28.66
C GLY A 82 9.26 15.38 28.49
N GLN A 83 8.87 15.72 27.25
CA GLN A 83 7.58 16.29 26.92
C GLN A 83 6.77 15.27 26.12
N LEU A 84 5.74 14.74 26.79
CA LEU A 84 4.64 14.06 26.12
C LEU A 84 3.92 15.09 25.25
N ILE A 85 4.15 15.05 23.94
CA ILE A 85 3.34 15.78 22.98
C ILE A 85 2.08 14.94 22.75
N LEU A 86 0.96 15.37 23.35
CA LEU A 86 -0.39 14.83 23.13
C LEU A 86 -0.93 15.25 21.76
#